data_AF-A0A2G2C4E0-F1
#
_entry.id   AF-A0A2G2C4E0-F1
#
_cell.length_a   1.000
_cell.length_b   1.000
_cell.length_c   1.000
_cell.angle_alpha   90.00
_cell.angle_beta   90.00
_cell.angle_gamma   90.00
#
_symmetry.space_group_name_H-M   'P 1'
#
loop_
_entity.id
_entity.type
_entity.pdbx_description
1 polymer ?
#
loop_
_entity_poly.entity_id
_entity_poly.type
_entity_poly.pdbx_seq_one_letter_code
_entity_poly.pdbx_strand_id
1 'polypeptide(L)'
;MITGNNRVFSCARARAIELQTAVCVLGAVGVPFGQAATDTGVGGASVFLPCDVGVSLDGIHATLTPQTAAMGTSHVLVAAHIPVGACRRLRNGLAEAEVTPALWDASHLVVQDRAQPVPESVG
;
A
#
# COMPACT_ATOMS: atom_id res chain seq x y z
N MET A 1 -3.34 8.24 -16.65
CA MET A 1 -1.93 8.21 -17.15
C MET A 1 -1.20 7.02 -16.51
N ILE A 2 -0.71 6.07 -17.31
CA ILE A 2 -0.10 4.81 -16.83
C ILE A 2 1.15 5.03 -15.95
N THR A 3 1.88 6.12 -16.16
CA THR A 3 3.07 6.48 -15.38
C THR A 3 2.77 6.80 -13.91
N GLY A 4 1.59 7.35 -13.60
CA GLY A 4 1.13 7.56 -12.23
C GLY A 4 0.85 6.24 -11.52
N ASN A 5 0.09 5.37 -12.17
CA ASN A 5 -0.20 4.02 -11.67
C ASN A 5 1.10 3.25 -11.37
N ASN A 6 2.03 3.19 -12.33
CA ASN A 6 3.27 2.43 -12.15
C ASN A 6 4.11 2.95 -10.97
N ARG A 7 4.21 4.28 -10.79
CA ARG A 7 4.92 4.87 -9.65
C ARG A 7 4.29 4.43 -8.32
N VAL A 8 2.97 4.58 -8.19
CA VAL A 8 2.24 4.23 -6.96
C VAL A 8 2.36 2.74 -6.65
N PHE A 9 2.21 1.87 -7.64
CA PHE A 9 2.25 0.42 -7.44
C PHE A 9 3.67 -0.08 -7.13
N SER A 10 4.70 0.47 -7.77
CA SER A 10 6.09 0.18 -7.42
C SER A 10 6.45 0.64 -6.01
N CYS A 11 6.00 1.84 -5.61
CA CYS A 11 6.17 2.31 -4.23
C CYS A 11 5.44 1.42 -3.23
N ALA A 12 4.19 1.03 -3.52
CA ALA A 12 3.42 0.13 -2.66
C ALA A 12 4.13 -1.22 -2.46
N ARG A 13 4.71 -1.78 -3.53
CA ARG A 13 5.53 -3.00 -3.43
C ARG A 13 6.76 -2.80 -2.54
N ALA A 14 7.49 -1.70 -2.71
CA ALA A 14 8.62 -1.38 -1.83
C ALA A 14 8.18 -1.23 -0.35
N ARG A 15 7.05 -0.57 -0.09
CA ARG A 15 6.51 -0.43 1.27
C ARG A 15 6.16 -1.77 1.91
N ALA A 16 5.68 -2.76 1.16
CA ALA A 16 5.38 -4.09 1.70
C ALA A 16 6.64 -4.77 2.27
N ILE A 17 7.78 -4.59 1.59
CA ILE A 17 9.08 -5.11 2.00
C ILE A 17 9.63 -4.32 3.19
N GLU A 18 9.71 -3.00 3.06
CA GLU A 18 10.30 -2.14 4.10
C GLU A 18 9.56 -2.23 5.44
N LEU A 19 8.23 -2.33 5.40
CA LEU A 19 7.39 -2.41 6.59
C LEU A 19 7.10 -3.86 7.02
N GLN A 20 7.57 -4.86 6.27
CA GLN A 20 7.28 -6.28 6.51
C GLN A 20 5.78 -6.52 6.73
N THR A 21 4.95 -6.05 5.79
CA THR A 21 3.49 -6.09 5.90
C THR A 21 2.81 -6.25 4.55
N ALA A 22 1.56 -6.73 4.55
CA ALA A 22 0.72 -6.71 3.37
C ALA A 22 0.33 -5.26 3.03
N VAL A 23 0.44 -4.88 1.77
CA VAL A 23 0.02 -3.56 1.26
C VAL A 23 -0.99 -3.78 0.14
N CYS A 24 -2.23 -3.32 0.37
CA CYS A 24 -3.27 -3.29 -0.65
C CYS A 24 -3.27 -1.90 -1.30
N VAL A 25 -3.22 -1.86 -2.63
CA VAL A 25 -3.21 -0.61 -3.40
C VAL A 25 -4.27 -0.67 -4.50
N LEU A 26 -4.99 0.44 -4.67
CA LEU A 26 -6.01 0.61 -5.70
C LEU A 26 -5.77 1.93 -6.44
N GLY A 27 -5.94 1.89 -7.76
CA GLY A 27 -5.98 3.07 -8.60
C GLY A 27 -7.41 3.35 -9.06
N ALA A 28 -7.83 4.62 -9.02
CA ALA A 28 -9.10 5.03 -9.58
C ALA A 28 -9.07 4.99 -11.12
N VAL A 29 -10.22 4.64 -11.71
CA VAL A 29 -10.44 4.60 -13.16
C VAL A 29 -11.45 5.68 -13.53
N GLY A 30 -11.20 6.42 -14.62
CA GLY A 30 -12.10 7.45 -15.13
C GLY A 30 -11.84 8.84 -14.56
N VAL A 31 -12.91 9.62 -14.38
CA VAL A 31 -12.83 11.06 -14.12
C VAL A 31 -13.34 11.42 -12.73
N PRO A 32 -12.73 12.39 -12.04
CA PRO A 32 -13.34 12.99 -10.85
C PRO A 32 -14.74 13.53 -11.16
N PHE A 33 -15.66 13.37 -10.21
CA PHE A 33 -17.02 13.90 -10.33
C PHE A 33 -17.00 15.41 -10.57
N GLY A 34 -17.67 15.88 -11.63
CA GLY A 34 -17.69 17.30 -12.01
C GLY A 34 -16.67 17.72 -13.08
N GLN A 35 -15.73 16.85 -13.47
CA GLN A 35 -14.73 17.11 -14.51
C GLN A 35 -14.89 16.15 -15.70
N ALA A 36 -15.97 16.33 -16.48
CA ALA A 36 -16.35 15.43 -17.57
C ALA A 36 -15.36 15.39 -18.77
N ALA A 37 -14.44 16.35 -18.89
CA ALA A 37 -13.61 16.53 -20.08
C ALA A 37 -12.23 15.84 -20.05
N THR A 38 -11.87 15.13 -18.98
CA THR A 38 -10.51 14.59 -18.82
C THR A 38 -10.51 13.13 -18.38
N ASP A 39 -10.58 12.18 -19.32
CA ASP A 39 -10.30 10.77 -19.02
C ASP A 39 -8.84 10.62 -18.56
N THR A 40 -8.64 10.49 -17.26
CA THR A 40 -7.29 10.63 -16.65
C THR A 40 -6.92 9.52 -15.70
N GLY A 41 -7.90 8.91 -15.02
CA GLY A 41 -7.72 7.78 -14.13
C GLY A 41 -7.40 6.51 -14.90
N VAL A 42 -6.17 6.03 -14.76
CA VAL A 42 -5.74 4.68 -15.15
C VAL A 42 -5.38 3.99 -13.85
N GLY A 43 -6.03 2.89 -13.53
CA GLY A 43 -5.93 2.29 -12.21
C GLY A 43 -6.13 0.78 -12.23
N GLY A 44 -5.32 0.07 -11.44
CA GLY A 44 -5.49 -1.36 -11.18
C GLY A 44 -5.84 -1.61 -9.71
N ALA A 45 -5.67 -2.84 -9.29
CA ALA A 45 -5.65 -3.21 -7.87
C ALA A 45 -4.56 -4.24 -7.65
N SER A 46 -3.83 -4.17 -6.55
CA SER A 46 -2.85 -5.20 -6.19
C SER A 46 -2.75 -5.38 -4.69
N VAL A 47 -2.36 -6.59 -4.30
CA VAL A 47 -1.92 -6.90 -2.94
C VAL A 47 -0.47 -7.32 -3.02
N PHE A 48 0.40 -6.53 -2.39
CA PHE A 48 1.82 -6.84 -2.26
C PHE A 48 2.12 -7.39 -0.88
N LEU A 49 3.09 -8.29 -0.82
CA LEU A 49 3.57 -8.95 0.39
C LEU A 49 5.07 -8.72 0.57
N PRO A 50 5.61 -8.95 1.77
CA PRO A 50 7.05 -9.11 1.94
C PRO A 50 7.60 -10.15 0.96
N CYS A 51 8.70 -9.82 0.29
CA CYS A 51 9.47 -10.77 -0.52
C CYS A 51 10.31 -11.63 0.42
N ASP A 52 9.69 -12.69 0.94
CA ASP A 52 10.27 -13.58 1.93
C ASP A 52 9.72 -15.00 1.72
N VAL A 53 10.57 -16.02 1.83
CA VAL A 53 10.20 -17.43 1.62
C VAL A 53 9.01 -17.88 2.48
N GLY A 54 8.81 -17.29 3.66
CA GLY A 54 7.69 -17.62 4.54
C GLY A 54 6.35 -17.00 4.14
N VAL A 55 6.32 -16.12 3.12
CA VAL A 55 5.14 -15.31 2.77
C VAL A 55 4.91 -15.21 1.27
N SER A 56 5.91 -14.80 0.48
CA SER A 56 5.83 -14.66 -0.97
C SER A 56 7.23 -14.54 -1.58
N LEU A 57 7.51 -15.31 -2.64
CA LEU A 57 8.82 -15.27 -3.31
C LEU A 57 8.99 -14.02 -4.20
N ASP A 58 7.92 -13.53 -4.81
CA ASP A 58 7.94 -12.39 -5.75
C ASP A 58 7.30 -11.12 -5.17
N GLY A 59 6.72 -11.22 -3.97
CA GLY A 59 6.03 -10.14 -3.28
C GLY A 59 4.69 -9.75 -3.89
N ILE A 60 4.14 -10.51 -4.85
CA ILE A 60 2.86 -10.23 -5.52
C ILE A 60 1.84 -11.30 -5.12
N HIS A 61 0.87 -10.93 -4.28
CA HIS A 61 -0.19 -11.86 -3.86
C HIS A 61 -1.32 -11.95 -4.87
N ALA A 62 -1.73 -10.79 -5.39
CA ALA A 62 -2.83 -10.68 -6.34
C ALA A 62 -2.68 -9.38 -7.12
N THR A 63 -3.02 -9.40 -8.41
CA THR A 63 -2.99 -8.20 -9.24
C THR A 63 -4.11 -8.19 -10.27
N LEU A 64 -4.71 -7.03 -10.43
CA LEU A 64 -5.59 -6.64 -11.52
C LEU A 64 -4.84 -5.56 -12.29
N THR A 65 -4.59 -5.84 -13.58
CA THR A 65 -3.86 -4.92 -14.45
C THR A 65 -4.60 -3.58 -14.58
N PRO A 66 -3.88 -2.48 -14.86
CA PRO A 66 -4.49 -1.17 -14.94
C PRO A 66 -5.60 -1.12 -15.99
N GLN A 67 -6.76 -0.58 -15.60
CA GLN A 67 -7.92 -0.40 -16.44
C GLN A 67 -8.10 1.08 -16.80
N THR A 68 -8.85 1.35 -17.87
CA THR A 68 -9.27 2.69 -18.29
C THR A 68 -10.80 2.75 -18.40
N ALA A 69 -11.39 3.94 -18.36
CA ALA A 69 -12.84 4.07 -18.51
C ALA A 69 -13.33 3.55 -19.87
N ALA A 70 -12.52 3.72 -20.92
CA ALA A 70 -12.81 3.22 -22.27
C ALA A 70 -12.95 1.69 -22.34
N MET A 71 -12.38 0.94 -21.39
CA MET A 71 -12.54 -0.52 -21.34
C MET A 71 -13.96 -0.95 -20.94
N GLY A 72 -14.74 -0.06 -20.29
CA GLY A 72 -16.13 -0.36 -19.91
C GLY A 72 -16.28 -1.51 -18.90
N THR A 73 -15.23 -1.82 -18.14
CA THR A 73 -15.20 -2.94 -17.19
C THR A 73 -15.43 -2.47 -15.77
N SER A 74 -16.02 -3.34 -14.94
CA SER A 74 -16.16 -3.15 -13.49
C SER A 74 -15.62 -4.39 -12.78
N HIS A 75 -14.31 -4.58 -12.89
CA HIS A 75 -13.62 -5.73 -12.31
C HIS A 75 -13.40 -5.56 -10.80
N VAL A 76 -13.49 -6.67 -10.08
CA VAL A 76 -13.17 -6.75 -8.65
C VAL A 76 -12.01 -7.71 -8.47
N LEU A 77 -10.96 -7.28 -7.76
CA LEU A 77 -9.89 -8.16 -7.34
C LEU A 77 -10.25 -8.81 -6.00
N VAL A 78 -10.42 -10.13 -5.99
CA VAL A 78 -10.60 -10.92 -4.77
C VAL A 78 -9.25 -11.52 -4.38
N ALA A 79 -8.65 -11.02 -3.30
CA ALA A 79 -7.40 -11.52 -2.74
C ALA A 79 -7.66 -12.38 -1.50
N ALA A 80 -7.85 -13.68 -1.69
CA ALA A 80 -8.12 -14.60 -0.59
C ALA A 80 -6.85 -14.93 0.22
N HIS A 81 -7.03 -15.32 1.48
CA HIS A 81 -5.98 -15.89 2.34
C HIS A 81 -4.70 -15.04 2.46
N ILE A 82 -4.82 -13.71 2.52
CA ILE A 82 -3.68 -12.83 2.73
C ILE A 82 -2.97 -13.22 4.05
N PRO A 83 -1.69 -13.59 4.04
CA PRO A 83 -0.98 -14.16 5.20
C PRO A 83 -0.54 -13.10 6.22
N VAL A 84 -1.48 -12.29 6.72
CA VAL A 84 -1.22 -11.18 7.66
C VAL A 84 -0.52 -11.65 8.93
N GLY A 85 -0.87 -12.84 9.44
CA GLY A 85 -0.24 -13.43 10.61
C GLY A 85 1.24 -13.72 10.41
N ALA A 86 1.63 -14.22 9.22
CA ALA A 86 3.03 -14.47 8.88
C ALA A 86 3.80 -13.15 8.69
N CYS A 87 3.22 -12.16 8.01
CA CYS A 87 3.82 -10.83 7.88
C CYS A 87 4.10 -10.20 9.26
N ARG A 88 3.14 -10.29 10.19
CA ARG A 88 3.32 -9.79 11.55
C ARG A 88 4.43 -10.52 12.30
N ARG A 89 4.60 -11.82 12.08
CA ARG A 89 5.71 -12.59 12.67
C ARG A 89 7.07 -12.11 12.15
N LEU A 90 7.21 -11.93 10.84
CA LEU A 90 8.43 -11.39 10.23
C LEU A 90 8.77 -10.00 10.77
N ARG A 91 7.80 -9.09 10.81
CA ARG A 91 7.99 -7.71 11.30
C ARG A 91 8.51 -7.64 12.75
N ASN A 92 8.19 -8.63 13.59
CA ASN A 92 8.62 -8.68 14.99
C ASN A 92 9.92 -9.49 15.19
N GLY A 93 10.73 -9.67 14.13
CA GLY A 93 12.08 -10.20 14.26
C GLY A 93 12.17 -11.70 14.54
N LEU A 94 11.16 -12.48 14.14
CA LEU A 94 11.30 -13.93 14.16
C LEU A 94 12.35 -14.37 13.12
N ALA A 95 13.20 -15.33 13.51
CA ALA A 95 14.50 -15.69 12.93
C ALA A 95 14.53 -16.14 11.45
N GLU A 96 13.38 -16.15 10.77
CA GLU A 96 13.22 -16.65 9.39
C GLU A 96 13.11 -15.53 8.35
N ALA A 97 13.23 -14.25 8.76
CA ALA A 97 13.13 -13.13 7.84
C ALA A 97 14.42 -12.99 7.00
N GLU A 98 14.31 -13.23 5.70
CA GLU A 98 15.39 -13.01 4.72
C GLU A 98 15.75 -11.52 4.62
N VAL A 99 14.75 -10.66 4.81
CA VAL A 99 14.91 -9.21 4.86
C VAL A 99 14.67 -8.74 6.29
N THR A 100 15.74 -8.40 7.00
CA THR A 100 15.63 -7.84 8.35
C THR A 100 15.00 -6.44 8.29
N PRO A 101 13.97 -6.15 9.11
CA PRO A 101 13.51 -4.78 9.28
C PRO A 101 14.68 -3.87 9.65
N ALA A 102 14.66 -2.61 9.21
CA ALA A 102 15.64 -1.64 9.68
C ALA A 102 15.65 -1.63 11.22
N LEU A 103 16.84 -1.57 11.83
CA LEU A 103 17.08 -1.43 13.29
C LEU A 103 16.65 -0.05 13.83
N TRP A 104 15.63 0.53 13.24
CA TRP A 104 15.08 1.83 13.53
C TRP A 104 13.64 1.63 13.99
N ASP A 105 13.29 2.25 15.11
CA ASP A 105 11.91 2.38 15.55
C ASP A 105 11.50 3.85 15.55
N ALA A 106 10.20 4.09 15.51
CA ALA A 106 9.65 5.45 15.63
C ALA A 106 9.55 5.91 17.09
N SER A 107 10.10 5.15 18.07
CA SER A 107 9.87 5.38 19.50
C SER A 107 10.43 6.73 19.98
N HIS A 108 11.43 7.25 19.27
CA HIS A 108 12.05 8.55 19.55
C HIS A 108 11.43 9.71 18.75
N LEU A 109 10.44 9.45 17.89
CA LEU A 109 9.76 10.51 17.14
C LEU A 109 8.67 11.16 18.00
N VAL A 110 8.65 12.49 18.00
CA VAL A 110 7.58 13.29 18.60
C VAL A 110 6.82 13.99 17.47
N VAL A 111 5.53 13.74 17.35
CA VAL A 111 4.65 14.44 16.40
C VAL A 111 4.18 15.73 17.06
N GLN A 112 4.66 16.88 16.58
CA GLN A 112 4.12 18.18 16.95
C GLN A 112 3.06 18.59 15.92
N ASP A 113 1.79 18.34 16.24
CA ASP A 113 0.68 18.78 15.40
C ASP A 113 0.40 20.27 15.63
N ARG A 114 0.59 21.09 14.60
CA ARG A 114 0.28 22.53 14.65
C ARG A 114 -1.23 22.83 14.67
N ALA A 115 -2.08 21.83 14.41
CA ALA A 115 -3.52 21.97 14.47
C ALA A 115 -4.10 21.70 15.88
N GLN A 116 -3.26 21.33 16.86
CA GLN A 116 -3.75 21.06 18.22
C GLN A 116 -4.04 22.40 18.95
N PRO A 117 -5.28 22.66 19.41
CA PRO A 117 -5.57 23.86 20.17
C PRO A 117 -4.79 23.85 21.49
N VAL A 118 -4.17 24.99 21.83
CA VAL A 118 -3.50 25.19 23.13
C VAL A 118 -4.56 25.05 24.23
N PRO A 119 -4.35 24.21 25.26
CA PRO A 119 -5.28 24.15 26.38
C PRO A 119 -5.35 25.52 27.04
N GLU A 120 -6.57 26.09 27.18
CA GLU A 120 -6.75 27.32 27.96
C GLU A 120 -6.22 27.08 29.37
N SER A 121 -5.23 27.86 29.77
CA SER A 121 -4.77 27.90 31.16
C SER A 121 -5.95 28.34 32.03
N VAL A 122 -6.42 27.44 32.88
CA VAL A 122 -7.41 27.75 33.92
C VAL A 122 -6.77 28.78 34.85
N GLY A 123 -7.27 30.01 34.79
CA GLY A 123 -6.96 31.09 35.74
C GLY A 123 -7.72 30.96 37.04
#